data_AF-A0A7S5SPC9-F1
#
_entry.id   AF-A0A7S5SPC9-F1
#
_cell.length_a   1.000
_cell.length_b   1.000
_cell.length_c   1.000
_cell.angle_alpha   90.00
_cell.angle_beta   90.00
_cell.angle_gamma   90.00
#
_symmetry.space_group_name_H-M   'P 1'
#
loop_
_entity.id
_entity.type
_entity.pdbx_description
1 polymer ?
#
loop_
_entity_poly.entity_id
_entity_poly.type
_entity_poly.pdbx_seq_one_letter_code
_entity_poly.pdbx_strand_id
1 'polypeptide(L)'
;VYYSQGGADMKDRISKTAKLGYDIGSTNAYRPDGEMIVTAVKTRLVHAAVRHLLPQSPYWPQVADEEIPISQRDMMVTWHSLPTTVMQKLVAWKVPIPSDESAAFLHSWQVGAHMLGIKDEYIPASWAEANSQAAQV
;
A
#
# COMPACT_ATOMS: atom_id res chain seq x y z
N VAL A 1 7.62 -7.55 7.48
CA VAL A 1 8.76 -7.68 6.51
C VAL A 1 9.89 -8.55 7.08
N TYR A 2 10.46 -8.25 8.25
CA TYR A 2 11.67 -8.89 8.76
C TYR A 2 11.71 -10.44 8.77
N TYR A 3 10.62 -11.12 9.15
CA TYR A 3 10.60 -12.59 9.35
C TYR A 3 10.15 -13.42 8.14
N SER A 4 9.78 -12.78 7.03
CA SER A 4 9.38 -13.50 5.81
C SER A 4 10.60 -14.17 5.19
N GLN A 5 10.46 -15.43 4.75
CA GLN A 5 11.59 -16.28 4.29
C GLN A 5 12.72 -16.37 5.32
N GLY A 6 12.41 -16.29 6.62
CA GLY A 6 13.43 -16.33 7.69
C GLY A 6 14.38 -15.12 7.70
N GLY A 7 14.04 -14.02 7.02
CA GLY A 7 14.88 -12.82 6.95
C GLY A 7 15.82 -12.74 5.75
N ALA A 8 15.78 -13.73 4.84
CA ALA A 8 16.52 -13.69 3.59
C ALA A 8 16.04 -12.56 2.64
N ASP A 9 16.89 -12.20 1.68
CA ASP A 9 16.61 -11.27 0.58
C ASP A 9 16.13 -9.86 1.01
N MET A 10 16.57 -9.38 2.18
CA MET A 10 16.09 -8.13 2.77
C MET A 10 16.20 -6.92 1.83
N LYS A 11 17.30 -6.81 1.07
CA LYS A 11 17.52 -5.73 0.10
C LYS A 11 16.47 -5.72 -1.00
N ASP A 12 16.17 -6.89 -1.57
CA ASP A 12 15.16 -7.06 -2.63
C ASP A 12 13.73 -6.92 -2.09
N ARG A 13 13.52 -7.17 -0.79
CA ARG A 13 12.20 -7.02 -0.17
C ARG A 13 11.86 -5.58 0.16
N ILE A 14 12.83 -4.78 0.56
CA ILE A 14 12.64 -3.33 0.78
C ILE A 14 12.40 -2.61 -0.56
N SER A 15 13.09 -2.99 -1.63
CA SER A 15 12.91 -2.37 -2.95
C SER A 15 11.51 -2.59 -3.54
N LYS A 16 10.84 -3.71 -3.20
CA LYS A 16 9.49 -4.03 -3.70
C LYS A 16 8.40 -3.06 -3.23
N THR A 17 8.49 -2.52 -2.02
CA THR A 17 7.54 -1.49 -1.57
C THR A 17 7.75 -0.18 -2.35
N ALA A 18 9.00 0.18 -2.63
CA ALA A 18 9.30 1.35 -3.47
C ALA A 18 8.76 1.14 -4.91
N LYS A 19 8.89 -0.07 -5.47
CA LYS A 19 8.33 -0.41 -6.79
C LYS A 19 6.82 -0.15 -6.86
N LEU A 20 6.05 -0.49 -5.82
CA LEU A 20 4.60 -0.26 -5.80
C LEU A 20 4.27 1.24 -5.95
N GLY A 21 4.99 2.12 -5.24
CA GLY A 21 4.81 3.56 -5.36
C GLY A 21 5.17 4.09 -6.75
N TYR A 22 6.27 3.59 -7.34
CA TYR A 22 6.67 3.94 -8.70
C TYR A 22 5.66 3.47 -9.76
N ASP A 23 5.18 2.22 -9.66
CA ASP A 23 4.26 1.65 -10.64
C ASP A 23 2.90 2.39 -10.62
N ILE A 24 2.37 2.76 -9.44
CA ILE A 24 1.14 3.58 -9.32
C ILE A 24 1.32 4.97 -9.93
N GLY A 25 2.50 5.58 -9.78
CA GLY A 25 2.81 6.91 -10.29
C GLY A 25 3.19 6.96 -11.77
N SER A 26 3.24 5.82 -12.46
CA SER A 26 3.60 5.77 -13.88
C SER A 26 2.50 6.36 -14.77
N THR A 27 2.88 7.06 -15.83
CA THR A 27 1.94 7.76 -16.72
C THR A 27 0.98 6.82 -17.45
N ASN A 28 1.35 5.56 -17.62
CA ASN A 28 0.54 4.52 -18.22
C ASN A 28 0.08 3.44 -17.24
N ALA A 29 0.17 3.68 -15.91
CA ALA A 29 -0.06 2.69 -14.84
C ALA A 29 -1.20 1.69 -15.13
N TYR A 30 -2.39 2.21 -15.47
CA TYR A 30 -3.61 1.43 -15.68
C TYR A 30 -4.02 1.31 -17.17
N ARG A 31 -3.16 1.72 -18.10
CA ARG A 31 -3.39 1.53 -19.54
C ARG A 31 -3.09 0.08 -19.95
N PRO A 32 -3.56 -0.40 -21.12
CA PRO A 32 -3.30 -1.76 -21.57
C PRO A 32 -1.81 -2.14 -21.68
N ASP A 33 -0.95 -1.15 -21.92
CA ASP A 33 0.51 -1.27 -21.99
C ASP A 33 1.22 -0.95 -20.66
N GLY A 34 0.47 -0.70 -19.59
CA GLY A 34 0.97 -0.45 -18.25
C GLY A 34 1.18 -1.72 -17.42
N GLU A 35 1.82 -1.57 -16.26
CA GLU A 35 2.13 -2.70 -15.38
C GLU A 35 1.34 -2.72 -14.06
N MET A 36 0.62 -1.65 -13.70
CA MET A 36 0.11 -1.51 -12.32
C MET A 36 -0.91 -2.58 -11.96
N ILE A 37 -1.77 -2.98 -12.90
CA ILE A 37 -2.73 -4.09 -12.70
C ILE A 37 -1.97 -5.40 -12.41
N VAL A 38 -0.93 -5.70 -13.20
CA VAL A 38 -0.11 -6.89 -13.04
C VAL A 38 0.63 -6.87 -11.70
N THR A 39 1.24 -5.74 -11.35
CA THR A 39 1.91 -5.52 -10.07
C THR A 39 0.95 -5.71 -8.90
N ALA A 40 -0.25 -5.12 -8.95
CA ALA A 40 -1.24 -5.23 -7.87
C ALA A 40 -1.67 -6.68 -7.65
N VAL A 41 -2.02 -7.40 -8.72
CA VAL A 41 -2.46 -8.80 -8.62
C VAL A 41 -1.33 -9.70 -8.10
N LYS A 42 -0.10 -9.56 -8.61
CA LYS A 42 1.06 -10.30 -8.10
C LYS A 42 1.30 -10.02 -6.62
N THR A 43 1.22 -8.74 -6.22
CA THR A 43 1.39 -8.33 -4.81
C THR A 43 0.28 -8.92 -3.93
N ARG A 44 -0.97 -8.93 -4.39
CA ARG A 44 -2.10 -9.54 -3.68
C ARG A 44 -1.89 -11.04 -3.45
N LEU A 45 -1.41 -11.76 -4.46
CA LEU A 45 -1.07 -13.19 -4.34
C LEU A 45 0.11 -13.41 -3.38
N VAL A 46 1.13 -12.56 -3.42
CA VAL A 46 2.25 -12.60 -2.47
C VAL A 46 1.75 -12.38 -1.04
N HIS A 47 0.88 -11.40 -0.79
CA HIS A 47 0.29 -11.18 0.53
C HIS A 47 -0.49 -12.40 1.00
N ALA A 48 -1.29 -13.03 0.13
CA ALA A 48 -2.00 -14.27 0.47
C ALA A 48 -1.03 -15.42 0.83
N ALA A 49 0.05 -15.60 0.07
CA ALA A 49 1.07 -16.59 0.39
C ALA A 49 1.77 -16.29 1.73
N VAL A 50 2.09 -15.02 2.01
CA VAL A 50 2.69 -14.62 3.29
C VAL A 50 1.75 -14.87 4.46
N ARG A 51 0.44 -14.66 4.30
CA ARG A 51 -0.57 -15.01 5.33
C ARG A 51 -0.53 -16.48 5.70
N HIS A 52 -0.28 -17.35 4.74
CA HIS A 52 -0.16 -18.78 4.99
C HIS A 52 1.20 -19.17 5.58
N LEU A 53 2.29 -18.60 5.06
CA LEU A 53 3.66 -19.04 5.38
C LEU A 53 4.21 -18.44 6.67
N LEU A 54 3.90 -17.17 6.97
CA LEU A 54 4.53 -16.47 8.09
C LEU A 54 4.16 -17.05 9.47
N PRO A 55 2.91 -17.47 9.73
CA PRO A 55 2.55 -18.16 10.98
C PRO A 55 3.26 -19.50 11.19
N GLN A 56 3.80 -20.12 10.13
CA GLN A 56 4.57 -21.36 10.22
C GLN A 56 6.04 -21.13 10.60
N SER A 57 6.50 -19.87 10.60
CA SER A 57 7.82 -19.52 11.10
C SER A 57 7.87 -19.69 12.62
N PRO A 58 8.90 -20.34 13.19
CA PRO A 58 9.04 -20.43 14.64
C PRO A 58 9.29 -19.06 15.31
N TYR A 59 9.71 -18.05 14.54
CA TYR A 59 10.12 -16.74 15.06
C TYR A 59 8.99 -15.71 15.06
N TRP A 60 8.09 -15.73 14.08
CA TRP A 60 7.09 -14.68 13.91
C TRP A 60 6.01 -14.67 15.00
N PRO A 61 5.43 -15.81 15.42
CA PRO A 61 4.43 -15.85 16.48
C PRO A 61 4.93 -15.32 17.84
N GLN A 62 6.25 -15.24 18.04
CA GLN A 62 6.85 -14.75 19.28
C GLN A 62 6.86 -13.21 19.38
N VAL A 63 6.66 -12.52 18.25
CA VAL A 63 6.79 -11.07 18.14
C VAL A 63 5.57 -10.39 17.53
N ALA A 64 4.58 -11.18 17.10
CA ALA A 64 3.35 -10.68 16.50
C ALA A 64 2.21 -10.80 17.51
N ASP A 65 1.43 -9.72 17.62
CA ASP A 65 0.20 -9.71 18.43
C ASP A 65 -1.00 -10.32 17.67
N GLU A 66 -0.81 -10.65 16.39
CA GLU A 66 -1.82 -11.17 15.47
C GLU A 66 -1.54 -12.62 15.07
N GLU A 67 -2.58 -13.43 14.85
CA GLU A 67 -2.44 -14.82 14.39
C GLU A 67 -2.21 -14.92 12.87
N ILE A 68 -2.82 -14.02 12.09
CA ILE A 68 -2.73 -13.98 10.63
C ILE A 68 -2.24 -12.58 10.23
N PRO A 69 -1.13 -12.46 9.49
CA PRO A 69 -0.53 -11.17 9.19
C PRO A 69 -1.26 -10.40 8.08
N ILE A 70 -0.90 -9.13 7.89
CA ILE A 70 -1.33 -8.32 6.73
C ILE A 70 -2.86 -8.25 6.66
N SER A 71 -3.49 -7.84 7.75
CA SER A 71 -4.90 -7.53 7.79
C SER A 71 -5.25 -6.39 6.82
N GLN A 72 -6.53 -6.19 6.52
CA GLN A 72 -7.01 -5.03 5.77
C GLN A 72 -6.59 -3.72 6.43
N ARG A 73 -6.57 -3.70 7.78
CA ARG A 73 -6.09 -2.56 8.57
C ARG A 73 -4.61 -2.30 8.31
N ASP A 74 -3.75 -3.31 8.36
CA ASP A 74 -2.30 -3.13 8.11
C ASP A 74 -2.01 -2.64 6.70
N MET A 75 -2.80 -3.13 5.73
CA MET A 75 -2.74 -2.64 4.36
C MET A 75 -3.12 -1.15 4.29
N MET A 76 -4.14 -0.71 5.02
CA MET A 76 -4.54 0.70 5.09
C MET A 76 -3.55 1.58 5.87
N VAL A 77 -2.92 1.07 6.93
CA VAL A 77 -1.82 1.78 7.61
C VAL A 77 -0.68 2.05 6.63
N THR A 78 -0.28 1.01 5.88
CA THR A 78 0.74 1.15 4.84
C THR A 78 0.27 2.08 3.73
N TRP A 79 -0.99 1.99 3.32
CA TRP A 79 -1.58 2.92 2.37
C TRP A 79 -1.40 4.35 2.87
N HIS A 80 -1.84 4.75 4.07
CA HIS A 80 -1.67 6.12 4.56
C HIS A 80 -0.21 6.62 4.64
N SER A 81 0.75 5.72 4.90
CA SER A 81 2.18 6.06 4.86
C SER A 81 2.67 6.52 3.48
N LEU A 82 1.89 6.23 2.42
CA LEU A 82 2.18 6.54 1.03
C LEU A 82 1.39 7.78 0.53
N PRO A 83 0.20 7.73 -0.11
CA PRO A 83 -0.37 8.91 -0.74
C PRO A 83 -0.85 9.95 0.26
N THR A 84 -1.35 9.56 1.44
CA THR A 84 -1.78 10.53 2.46
C THR A 84 -0.59 11.32 2.97
N THR A 85 0.47 10.63 3.38
CA THR A 85 1.71 11.29 3.84
C THR A 85 2.33 12.14 2.73
N VAL A 86 2.44 11.62 1.50
CA VAL A 86 2.98 12.38 0.36
C VAL A 86 2.17 13.66 0.12
N MET A 87 0.84 13.57 0.01
CA MET A 87 -0.01 14.75 -0.21
C MET A 87 0.11 15.75 0.93
N GLN A 88 0.11 15.30 2.19
CA GLN A 88 0.33 16.17 3.35
C GLN A 88 1.67 16.92 3.28
N LYS A 89 2.75 16.25 2.86
CA LYS A 89 4.07 16.89 2.71
C LYS A 89 4.10 17.89 1.56
N LEU A 90 3.53 17.56 0.40
CA LEU A 90 3.46 18.49 -0.72
C LEU A 90 2.67 19.77 -0.36
N VAL A 91 1.55 19.62 0.35
CA VAL A 91 0.77 20.76 0.88
C VAL A 91 1.58 21.56 1.89
N ALA A 92 2.24 20.91 2.85
CA ALA A 92 3.07 21.59 3.85
C ALA A 92 4.25 22.36 3.21
N TRP A 93 4.81 21.83 2.13
CA TRP A 93 5.86 22.47 1.34
C TRP A 93 5.32 23.51 0.36
N LYS A 94 4.01 23.74 0.33
CA LYS A 94 3.33 24.72 -0.53
C LYS A 94 3.58 24.47 -2.02
N VAL A 95 3.70 23.20 -2.43
CA VAL A 95 3.71 22.84 -3.84
C VAL A 95 2.36 23.23 -4.46
N PRO A 96 2.32 24.01 -5.55
CA PRO A 96 1.07 24.33 -6.23
C PRO A 96 0.48 23.07 -6.86
N ILE A 97 -0.68 22.62 -6.38
CA ILE A 97 -1.37 21.43 -6.88
C ILE A 97 -2.80 21.84 -7.25
N PRO A 98 -3.16 21.81 -8.55
CA PRO A 98 -4.55 21.96 -8.99
C PRO A 98 -5.49 20.96 -8.30
N SER A 99 -6.74 21.36 -8.06
CA SER A 99 -7.70 20.52 -7.32
C SER A 99 -8.03 19.20 -8.04
N ASP A 100 -8.08 19.24 -9.37
CA ASP A 100 -8.28 18.07 -10.24
C ASP A 100 -7.08 17.11 -10.19
N GLU A 101 -5.85 17.62 -10.24
CA GLU A 101 -4.64 16.81 -10.06
C GLU A 101 -4.56 16.18 -8.67
N SER A 102 -4.95 16.92 -7.63
CA SER A 102 -5.03 16.39 -6.26
C SER A 102 -6.06 15.25 -6.15
N ALA A 103 -7.23 15.40 -6.78
CA ALA A 103 -8.26 14.37 -6.83
C ALA A 103 -7.83 13.16 -7.69
N ALA A 104 -7.16 13.38 -8.83
CA ALA A 104 -6.65 12.34 -9.69
C ALA A 104 -5.55 11.52 -9.01
N PHE A 105 -4.68 12.16 -8.23
CA PHE A 105 -3.69 11.47 -7.40
C PHE A 105 -4.38 10.57 -6.38
N LEU A 106 -5.37 11.08 -5.64
CA LEU A 106 -6.14 10.24 -4.72
C LEU A 106 -6.78 9.05 -5.43
N HIS A 107 -7.43 9.31 -6.56
CA HIS A 107 -8.14 8.28 -7.31
C HIS A 107 -7.22 7.16 -7.80
N SER A 108 -6.02 7.51 -8.28
CA SER A 108 -5.03 6.52 -8.71
C SER A 108 -4.62 5.56 -7.59
N TRP A 109 -4.56 6.06 -6.35
CA TRP A 109 -4.27 5.25 -5.16
C TRP A 109 -5.49 4.51 -4.61
N GLN A 110 -6.70 5.03 -4.77
CA GLN A 110 -7.94 4.31 -4.45
C GLN A 110 -8.10 3.08 -5.36
N VAL A 111 -7.89 3.24 -6.66
CA VAL A 111 -7.89 2.12 -7.63
C VAL A 111 -6.79 1.11 -7.27
N GLY A 112 -5.59 1.60 -6.94
CA GLY A 112 -4.47 0.74 -6.51
C GLY A 112 -4.82 -0.11 -5.29
N ALA A 113 -5.45 0.51 -4.28
CA ALA A 113 -5.93 -0.18 -3.08
C ALA A 113 -6.95 -1.27 -3.41
N HIS A 114 -7.96 -0.95 -4.23
CA HIS A 114 -8.96 -1.93 -4.69
C HIS A 114 -8.29 -3.13 -5.39
N MET A 115 -7.37 -2.86 -6.32
CA MET A 115 -6.67 -3.91 -7.07
C MET A 115 -5.77 -4.79 -6.19
N LEU A 116 -5.19 -4.22 -5.14
CA LEU A 116 -4.45 -4.97 -4.10
C LEU A 116 -5.38 -5.85 -3.24
N GLY A 117 -6.69 -5.72 -3.38
CA GLY A 117 -7.71 -6.48 -2.65
C GLY A 117 -8.16 -5.82 -1.35
N ILE A 118 -7.92 -4.51 -1.19
CA ILE A 118 -8.56 -3.75 -0.12
C ILE A 118 -10.04 -3.60 -0.45
N LYS A 119 -10.92 -3.81 0.53
CA LYS A 119 -12.35 -3.62 0.28
C LYS A 119 -12.69 -2.14 0.19
N ASP A 120 -13.60 -1.78 -0.71
CA ASP A 120 -14.00 -0.39 -0.95
C ASP A 120 -14.55 0.30 0.30
N GLU A 121 -15.22 -0.43 1.20
CA GLU A 121 -15.69 0.08 2.50
C GLU A 121 -14.58 0.60 3.43
N TYR A 122 -13.32 0.25 3.16
CA TYR A 122 -12.16 0.73 3.91
C TYR A 122 -11.35 1.79 3.16
N ILE A 123 -11.65 2.07 1.89
CA ILE A 123 -10.91 3.03 1.07
C ILE A 123 -11.52 4.42 1.27
N PRO A 124 -10.75 5.43 1.74
CA PRO A 124 -11.29 6.77 1.96
C PRO A 124 -11.74 7.40 0.64
N ALA A 125 -12.95 7.98 0.62
CA ALA A 125 -13.53 8.59 -0.57
C ALA A 125 -13.00 10.01 -0.85
N SER A 126 -12.36 10.64 0.14
CA SER A 126 -11.85 12.01 0.05
C SER A 126 -10.55 12.20 0.82
N TRP A 127 -9.83 13.30 0.54
CA TRP A 127 -8.66 13.68 1.35
C TRP A 127 -9.01 13.96 2.80
N ALA A 128 -10.20 14.49 3.09
CA ALA A 128 -10.65 14.74 4.45
C ALA A 128 -10.78 13.42 5.23
N GLU A 129 -11.40 12.41 4.61
CA GLU A 129 -11.48 11.06 5.18
C GLU A 129 -10.11 10.42 5.30
N ALA A 130 -9.26 10.50 4.27
CA ALA A 130 -7.91 9.93 4.30
C ALA A 130 -7.06 10.51 5.43
N ASN A 131 -7.12 11.84 5.65
CA ASN A 131 -6.43 12.51 6.75
C ASN A 131 -7.02 12.13 8.12
N SER A 132 -8.34 12.01 8.22
CA SER A 132 -9.01 11.60 9.46
C SER A 132 -8.69 10.16 9.85
N GLN A 133 -8.69 9.24 8.88
CA GLN A 133 -8.31 7.84 9.08
C GLN A 133 -6.82 7.71 9.44
N ALA A 134 -5.93 8.45 8.74
CA ALA A 134 -4.49 8.42 9.01
C ALA A 134 -4.12 8.88 10.44
N ALA A 135 -4.92 9.73 11.08
CA ALA A 135 -4.69 10.17 12.46
C ALA A 135 -5.06 9.10 13.51
N GLN A 136 -5.73 8.01 13.10
CA GLN A 136 -6.21 6.93 13.98
C GLN A 136 -5.35 5.67 13.91
N VAL A 137 -4.30 5.67 13.09
CA VAL A 137 -3.42 4.52 12.83
C VAL A 137 -1.96 4.83 13.09
#